data_AF-A0A7K9KPS9-F1
#
_entry.id   AF-A0A7K9KPS9-F1
#
_cell.length_a   1.000
_cell.length_b   1.000
_cell.length_c   1.000
_cell.angle_alpha   90.00
_cell.angle_beta   90.00
_cell.angle_gamma   90.00
#
_symmetry.space_group_name_H-M   'P 1'
#
loop_
_entity.id
_entity.type
_entity.pdbx_description
1 polymer ?
#
loop_
_entity_poly.entity_id
_entity_poly.type
_entity_poly.pdbx_seq_one_letter_code
_entity_poly.pdbx_strand_id
1 'polypeptide(L)'
;LSQGLPSPMLRCPSQRLLDRIVRRYAEVPDAGSIYMDHLTDRDKLRLLYTLAVNSHPILLQIFPDVEGWPFPRYLGSCGRLVVSASTRPLRDFFSSAPEMAADLALQLLAVLRSMATNDLNYFFYFTHVDAGTFGVFSNGHLFIRDASTLGIIDKEEGSQLIDGQQEYKDIFSCLTVDCQSPFVPCDSIREKHSLVMVCQDLLPKLLAGKFLAPVQERIDTFLHHCAHGLGDNHSANEAMAELAEILKPLRSCDSRFAYRYPDCRYSDKY
;
A
#
# COMPACT_ATOMS: atom_id res chain seq x y z
N LEU A 1 15.51 4.58 -23.82
CA LEU A 1 15.58 3.14 -23.49
C LEU A 1 14.50 2.87 -22.46
N SER A 2 13.31 2.48 -22.91
CA SER A 2 12.23 2.06 -22.01
C SER A 2 12.67 0.77 -21.34
N GLN A 3 13.12 0.86 -20.09
CA GLN A 3 13.07 -0.27 -19.17
C GLN A 3 11.62 -0.81 -19.21
N GLY A 4 11.42 -2.11 -19.02
CA GLY A 4 10.14 -2.80 -19.22
C GLY A 4 8.93 -2.11 -18.56
N LEU A 5 7.72 -2.62 -18.79
CA LEU A 5 6.54 -2.23 -18.01
C LEU A 5 6.44 -3.18 -16.80
N PRO A 6 7.19 -3.00 -15.70
CA PRO A 6 7.03 -3.85 -14.54
C PRO A 6 5.62 -3.63 -14.01
N SER A 7 4.89 -4.73 -13.80
CA SER A 7 3.65 -4.69 -13.03
C SER A 7 3.96 -5.23 -11.64
N PRO A 8 4.22 -4.38 -10.62
CA PRO A 8 4.62 -4.85 -9.31
C PRO A 8 3.62 -5.86 -8.73
N MET A 9 2.33 -5.65 -9.00
CA MET A 9 1.22 -6.51 -8.61
C MET A 9 1.38 -7.95 -9.10
N LEU A 10 1.90 -8.15 -10.32
CA LEU A 10 2.05 -9.47 -10.95
C LEU A 10 3.49 -9.96 -10.98
N ARG A 11 4.39 -9.34 -10.21
CA ARG A 11 5.76 -9.82 -10.05
C ARG A 11 5.82 -11.19 -9.38
N CYS A 12 4.89 -11.47 -8.47
CA CYS A 12 4.80 -12.71 -7.70
C CYS A 12 3.39 -13.31 -7.84
N PRO A 13 3.02 -13.76 -9.04
CA PRO A 13 1.65 -14.22 -9.30
C PRO A 13 1.37 -15.53 -8.55
N SER A 14 0.20 -15.61 -7.92
CA SER A 14 -0.36 -16.85 -7.37
C SER A 14 -1.69 -17.14 -8.05
N GLN A 15 -2.13 -18.41 -8.05
CA GLN A 15 -3.43 -18.75 -8.63
C GLN A 15 -4.56 -18.08 -7.86
N ARG A 16 -4.47 -18.00 -6.52
CA ARG A 16 -5.48 -17.29 -5.70
C ARG A 16 -5.60 -15.81 -6.08
N LEU A 17 -4.47 -15.13 -6.36
CA LEU A 17 -4.48 -13.74 -6.79
C LEU A 17 -5.08 -13.60 -8.19
N LEU A 18 -4.67 -14.44 -9.14
CA LEU A 18 -5.19 -14.44 -10.51
C LEU A 18 -6.71 -14.69 -10.52
N ASP A 19 -7.18 -15.71 -9.81
CA ASP A 19 -8.60 -16.00 -9.65
C ASP A 19 -9.38 -14.82 -9.06
N ARG A 20 -8.80 -14.14 -8.06
CA ARG A 20 -9.44 -12.95 -7.47
C ARG A 20 -9.56 -11.82 -8.49
N ILE A 21 -8.54 -11.59 -9.31
CA ILE A 21 -8.57 -10.61 -10.41
C ILE A 21 -9.75 -10.91 -11.34
N VAL A 22 -9.85 -12.14 -11.82
CA VAL A 22 -10.89 -12.58 -12.75
C VAL A 22 -12.29 -12.39 -12.16
N ARG A 23 -12.50 -12.89 -10.94
CA ARG A 23 -13.83 -12.93 -10.31
C ARG A 23 -14.35 -11.55 -9.92
N ARG A 24 -13.44 -10.60 -9.65
CA ARG A 24 -13.78 -9.25 -9.16
C ARG A 24 -13.60 -8.16 -10.22
N TYR A 25 -13.16 -8.48 -11.43
CA TYR A 25 -13.07 -7.52 -12.52
C TYR A 25 -14.49 -7.10 -12.95
N ALA A 26 -14.88 -5.89 -12.55
CA ALA A 26 -16.27 -5.43 -12.52
C ALA A 26 -16.76 -4.81 -13.84
N GLU A 27 -16.01 -4.95 -14.94
CA GLU A 27 -16.49 -4.57 -16.28
C GLU A 27 -17.51 -5.57 -16.86
N VAL A 28 -17.92 -6.56 -16.06
CA VAL A 28 -18.93 -7.57 -16.40
C VAL A 28 -20.14 -7.42 -15.46
N PRO A 29 -21.38 -7.41 -15.97
CA PRO A 29 -22.59 -7.07 -15.20
C PRO A 29 -22.95 -7.97 -14.00
N ASP A 30 -22.35 -9.16 -13.84
CA ASP A 30 -22.71 -10.14 -12.80
C ASP A 30 -21.48 -10.66 -12.04
N ALA A 31 -20.96 -9.87 -11.09
CA ALA A 31 -19.73 -10.15 -10.34
C ALA A 31 -19.88 -11.22 -9.22
N GLY A 32 -20.57 -12.34 -9.50
CA GLY A 32 -20.81 -13.43 -8.54
C GLY A 32 -20.14 -14.77 -8.89
N SER A 33 -19.79 -15.00 -10.16
CA SER A 33 -19.32 -16.30 -10.65
C SER A 33 -18.60 -16.22 -12.00
N ILE A 34 -17.76 -15.20 -12.17
CA ILE A 34 -17.04 -14.96 -13.43
C ILE A 34 -15.72 -15.74 -13.40
N TYR A 35 -15.55 -16.59 -14.42
CA TYR A 35 -14.28 -17.23 -14.76
C TYR A 35 -13.71 -16.58 -16.02
N MET A 36 -12.47 -16.90 -16.39
CA MET A 36 -11.77 -16.24 -17.52
C MET A 36 -12.50 -16.42 -18.86
N ASP A 37 -13.18 -17.54 -19.04
CA ASP A 37 -13.97 -17.90 -20.22
C ASP A 37 -15.24 -17.04 -20.37
N HIS A 38 -15.73 -16.47 -19.27
CA HIS A 38 -16.84 -15.51 -19.30
C HIS A 38 -16.41 -14.11 -19.78
N LEU A 39 -15.12 -13.82 -19.88
CA LEU A 39 -14.62 -12.56 -20.45
C LEU A 39 -14.57 -12.64 -21.98
N THR A 40 -15.09 -11.61 -22.65
CA THR A 40 -14.88 -11.48 -24.09
C THR A 40 -13.41 -11.22 -24.39
N ASP A 41 -12.94 -11.49 -25.61
CA ASP A 41 -11.56 -11.18 -26.01
C ASP A 41 -11.21 -9.70 -25.82
N ARG A 42 -12.21 -8.82 -26.00
CA ARG A 42 -12.07 -7.39 -25.73
C ARG A 42 -11.81 -7.10 -24.25
N ASP A 43 -12.50 -7.80 -23.35
CA ASP A 43 -12.35 -7.61 -21.91
C ASP A 43 -11.03 -8.19 -21.40
N LYS A 44 -10.61 -9.35 -21.94
CA LYS A 44 -9.28 -9.92 -21.69
C LYS A 44 -8.18 -8.94 -22.11
N LEU A 45 -8.26 -8.37 -23.31
CA LEU A 45 -7.27 -7.40 -23.78
C LEU A 45 -7.25 -6.12 -22.93
N ARG A 46 -8.42 -5.62 -22.51
CA ARG A 46 -8.53 -4.46 -21.60
C ARG A 46 -7.89 -4.75 -20.24
N LEU A 47 -8.19 -5.90 -19.66
CA LEU A 47 -7.62 -6.32 -18.39
C LEU A 47 -6.10 -6.45 -18.48
N LEU A 48 -5.58 -7.17 -19.47
CA LEU A 48 -4.14 -7.34 -19.69
C LEU A 48 -3.44 -6.00 -19.92
N TYR A 49 -4.01 -5.13 -20.76
CA TYR A 49 -3.46 -3.79 -21.00
C TYR A 49 -3.43 -2.96 -19.71
N THR A 50 -4.50 -3.01 -18.92
CA THR A 50 -4.58 -2.29 -17.64
C THR A 50 -3.53 -2.82 -16.66
N LEU A 51 -3.43 -4.13 -16.48
CA LEU A 51 -2.42 -4.76 -15.62
C LEU A 51 -0.98 -4.45 -16.03
N ALA A 52 -0.71 -4.33 -17.34
CA ALA A 52 0.60 -4.00 -17.87
C ALA A 52 0.95 -2.51 -17.72
N VAL A 53 -0.01 -1.61 -17.94
CA VAL A 53 0.26 -0.16 -17.99
C VAL A 53 0.09 0.51 -16.63
N ASN A 54 -0.96 0.16 -15.89
CA ASN A 54 -1.21 0.67 -14.55
C ASN A 54 -2.22 -0.22 -13.80
N SER A 55 -1.74 -0.97 -12.81
CA SER A 55 -2.56 -1.89 -12.00
C SER A 55 -3.49 -1.19 -11.00
N HIS A 56 -3.35 0.12 -10.78
CA HIS A 56 -4.13 0.90 -9.80
C HIS A 56 -5.65 0.64 -9.87
N PRO A 57 -6.36 0.80 -11.01
CA PRO A 57 -7.79 0.54 -11.09
C PRO A 57 -8.18 -0.92 -10.80
N ILE A 58 -7.29 -1.89 -11.04
CA ILE A 58 -7.57 -3.29 -10.73
C ILE A 58 -7.48 -3.52 -9.23
N LEU A 59 -6.44 -2.97 -8.57
CA LEU A 59 -6.28 -3.08 -7.12
C LEU A 59 -7.48 -2.52 -6.36
N LEU A 60 -7.96 -1.33 -6.75
CA LEU A 60 -9.13 -0.71 -6.11
C LEU A 60 -10.42 -1.53 -6.31
N GLN A 61 -10.57 -2.26 -7.42
CA GLN A 61 -11.74 -3.11 -7.66
C GLN A 61 -11.69 -4.40 -6.84
N ILE A 62 -10.53 -5.05 -6.83
CA ILE A 62 -10.41 -6.39 -6.23
C ILE A 62 -10.13 -6.34 -4.74
N PHE A 63 -9.71 -5.20 -4.20
CA PHE A 63 -9.56 -4.96 -2.76
C PHE A 63 -10.39 -3.72 -2.37
N PRO A 64 -11.72 -3.85 -2.30
CA PRO A 64 -12.59 -2.68 -2.16
C PRO A 64 -12.64 -2.15 -0.72
N ASP A 65 -12.96 -0.87 -0.58
CA ASP A 65 -13.09 -0.17 0.72
C ASP A 65 -14.14 -0.82 1.63
N VAL A 66 -15.22 -1.35 1.05
CA VAL A 66 -16.30 -2.02 1.78
C VAL A 66 -15.86 -3.34 2.45
N GLU A 67 -14.74 -3.92 2.01
CA GLU A 67 -14.10 -5.08 2.65
C GLU A 67 -13.01 -4.66 3.64
N GLY A 68 -12.89 -3.36 3.96
CA GLY A 68 -11.93 -2.84 4.92
C GLY A 68 -10.54 -2.54 4.36
N TRP A 69 -10.35 -2.63 3.04
CA TRP A 69 -9.06 -2.31 2.42
C TRP A 69 -8.82 -0.79 2.38
N PRO A 70 -7.57 -0.33 2.58
CA PRO A 70 -7.25 1.08 2.68
C PRO A 70 -7.09 1.74 1.30
N PHE A 71 -8.05 1.53 0.40
CA PHE A 71 -8.12 2.17 -0.91
C PHE A 71 -9.35 3.08 -1.03
N PRO A 72 -9.30 4.14 -1.86
CA PRO A 72 -10.49 4.91 -2.17
C PRO A 72 -11.48 4.09 -2.99
N ARG A 73 -12.77 4.27 -2.72
CA ARG A 73 -13.84 3.59 -3.47
C ARG A 73 -13.69 3.83 -4.97
N TYR A 74 -13.59 2.74 -5.73
CA TYR A 74 -13.65 2.76 -7.19
C TYR A 74 -15.06 3.04 -7.67
N LEU A 75 -15.22 3.96 -8.62
CA LEU A 75 -16.51 4.32 -9.20
C LEU A 75 -16.66 3.89 -10.66
N GLY A 76 -15.55 3.63 -11.36
CA GLY A 76 -15.55 3.17 -12.74
C GLY A 76 -14.35 3.64 -13.54
N SER A 77 -14.27 3.17 -14.78
CA SER A 77 -13.27 3.62 -15.75
C SER A 77 -13.89 3.91 -17.11
N CYS A 78 -13.24 4.79 -17.88
CA CYS A 78 -13.58 5.05 -19.27
C CYS A 78 -12.28 5.24 -20.06
N GLY A 79 -11.89 4.21 -20.82
CA GLY A 79 -10.61 4.20 -21.53
C GLY A 79 -9.43 4.26 -20.55
N ARG A 80 -8.67 5.36 -20.57
CA ARG A 80 -7.52 5.58 -19.66
C ARG A 80 -7.88 6.43 -18.42
N LEU A 81 -9.14 6.82 -18.30
CA LEU A 81 -9.63 7.60 -17.17
C LEU A 81 -10.21 6.67 -16.11
N VAL A 82 -9.83 6.89 -14.85
CA VAL A 82 -10.34 6.17 -13.69
C VAL A 82 -10.98 7.17 -12.75
N VAL A 83 -12.14 6.81 -12.20
CA VAL A 83 -12.85 7.63 -11.22
C VAL A 83 -12.89 6.88 -9.89
N SER A 84 -12.47 7.56 -8.83
CA SER A 84 -12.51 7.07 -7.45
C SER A 84 -12.92 8.18 -6.49
N ALA A 85 -13.21 7.81 -5.24
CA ALA A 85 -13.52 8.77 -4.19
C ALA A 85 -12.38 9.80 -4.00
N SER A 86 -12.77 11.07 -3.87
CA SER A 86 -11.82 12.19 -3.81
C SER A 86 -11.01 12.20 -2.51
N THR A 87 -9.70 12.44 -2.62
CA THR A 87 -8.75 12.54 -1.50
C THR A 87 -7.82 13.74 -1.70
N ARG A 88 -7.24 14.25 -0.61
CA ARG A 88 -6.11 15.20 -0.66
C ARG A 88 -4.80 14.46 -0.46
N PRO A 89 -3.74 14.70 -1.26
CA PRO A 89 -2.47 14.01 -1.12
C PRO A 89 -1.81 14.32 0.23
N LEU A 90 -1.04 13.37 0.78
CA LEU A 90 -0.38 13.50 2.08
C LEU A 90 0.53 14.74 2.16
N ARG A 91 1.13 15.15 1.04
CA ARG A 91 1.97 16.36 0.96
C ARG A 91 1.29 17.63 1.49
N ASP A 92 -0.02 17.74 1.33
CA ASP A 92 -0.80 18.91 1.76
C ASP A 92 -0.84 19.03 3.30
N PHE A 93 -0.42 17.97 4.01
CA PHE A 93 -0.43 17.87 5.47
C PHE A 93 0.96 17.95 6.09
N PHE A 94 2.05 18.08 5.32
CA PHE A 94 3.41 18.21 5.89
C PHE A 94 3.57 19.47 6.74
N SER A 95 2.81 20.54 6.46
CA SER A 95 2.76 21.76 7.27
C SER A 95 1.64 21.74 8.33
N SER A 96 0.98 20.61 8.57
CA SER A 96 -0.12 20.52 9.55
C SER A 96 0.37 20.65 11.00
N ALA A 97 -0.58 20.90 11.90
CA ALA A 97 -0.33 20.98 13.34
C ALA A 97 0.17 19.64 13.91
N PRO A 98 0.90 19.65 15.04
CA PRO A 98 1.54 18.45 15.59
C PRO A 98 0.58 17.30 15.86
N GLU A 99 -0.65 17.59 16.30
CA GLU A 99 -1.67 16.60 16.63
C GLU A 99 -2.19 15.89 15.36
N MET A 100 -2.30 16.63 14.25
CA MET A 100 -2.66 16.07 12.95
C MET A 100 -1.50 15.23 12.39
N ALA A 101 -0.27 15.71 12.52
CA ALA A 101 0.92 14.99 12.10
C ALA A 101 1.07 13.65 12.86
N ALA A 102 0.90 13.67 14.18
CA ALA A 102 0.94 12.46 15.01
C ALA A 102 -0.12 11.44 14.59
N ASP A 103 -1.35 11.91 14.35
CA ASP A 103 -2.44 11.02 13.95
C ASP A 103 -2.24 10.44 12.54
N LEU A 104 -1.87 11.25 11.55
CA LEU A 104 -1.60 10.76 10.20
C LEU A 104 -0.42 9.79 10.19
N ALA A 105 0.61 10.02 11.01
CA ALA A 105 1.71 9.07 11.18
C ALA A 105 1.19 7.74 11.75
N LEU A 106 0.38 7.76 12.80
CA LEU A 106 -0.20 6.54 13.37
C LEU A 106 -1.09 5.78 12.39
N GLN A 107 -1.94 6.49 11.63
CA GLN A 107 -2.76 5.86 10.60
C GLN A 107 -1.90 5.24 9.50
N LEU A 108 -0.82 5.91 9.09
CA LEU A 108 0.13 5.37 8.12
C LEU A 108 0.76 4.06 8.59
N LEU A 109 1.12 3.96 9.88
CA LEU A 109 1.63 2.71 10.47
C LEU A 109 0.56 1.62 10.53
N ALA A 110 -0.68 1.97 10.85
CA ALA A 110 -1.78 1.02 10.86
C ALA A 110 -2.04 0.45 9.46
N VAL A 111 -2.02 1.30 8.42
CA VAL A 111 -2.14 0.88 7.02
C VAL A 111 -0.99 -0.05 6.64
N LEU A 112 0.27 0.31 6.94
CA LEU A 112 1.41 -0.56 6.64
C LEU A 112 1.30 -1.94 7.33
N ARG A 113 0.78 -1.98 8.56
CA ARG A 113 0.55 -3.22 9.28
C ARG A 113 -0.54 -4.08 8.62
N SER A 114 -1.65 -3.51 8.17
CA SER A 114 -2.70 -4.27 7.47
C SER A 114 -2.25 -4.74 6.08
N MET A 115 -1.37 -3.98 5.42
CA MET A 115 -0.71 -4.40 4.18
C MET A 115 0.26 -5.58 4.42
N ALA A 116 0.92 -5.63 5.56
CA ALA A 116 1.84 -6.70 5.92
C ALA A 116 1.13 -7.99 6.36
N THR A 117 0.03 -7.85 7.11
CA THR A 117 -0.75 -8.94 7.70
C THR A 117 -2.24 -8.62 7.60
N ASN A 118 -2.99 -9.48 6.90
CA ASN A 118 -4.43 -9.39 6.72
C ASN A 118 -5.06 -10.78 6.62
N ASP A 119 -6.38 -10.82 6.73
CA ASP A 119 -7.18 -12.05 6.78
C ASP A 119 -7.11 -12.89 5.49
N LEU A 120 -6.67 -12.30 4.36
CA LEU A 120 -6.51 -13.02 3.09
C LEU A 120 -5.11 -13.60 2.89
N ASN A 121 -4.19 -13.37 3.83
CA ASN A 121 -2.78 -13.79 3.75
C ASN A 121 -2.03 -13.23 2.54
N TYR A 122 -2.39 -12.04 2.05
CA TYR A 122 -1.62 -11.33 1.03
C TYR A 122 -0.61 -10.38 1.69
N PHE A 123 0.65 -10.43 1.28
CA PHE A 123 1.65 -9.42 1.61
C PHE A 123 1.68 -8.35 0.53
N PHE A 124 1.38 -7.11 0.88
CA PHE A 124 1.51 -5.98 -0.03
C PHE A 124 2.79 -5.21 0.25
N TYR A 125 3.50 -4.88 -0.81
CA TYR A 125 4.72 -4.09 -0.72
C TYR A 125 4.72 -2.95 -1.74
N PHE A 126 5.34 -1.83 -1.41
CA PHE A 126 5.57 -0.75 -2.36
C PHE A 126 6.91 -0.96 -3.05
N THR A 127 6.98 -0.74 -4.36
CA THR A 127 8.25 -0.59 -5.07
C THR A 127 8.80 0.84 -4.99
N HIS A 128 7.91 1.80 -4.74
CA HIS A 128 8.23 3.20 -4.54
C HIS A 128 7.14 3.87 -3.70
N VAL A 129 7.55 4.83 -2.88
CA VAL A 129 6.67 5.66 -2.05
C VAL A 129 7.05 7.13 -2.21
N ASP A 130 6.06 7.98 -2.44
CA ASP A 130 6.21 9.43 -2.47
C ASP A 130 5.04 10.15 -1.79
N ALA A 131 5.09 11.48 -1.80
CA ALA A 131 4.11 12.32 -1.11
C ALA A 131 2.71 12.33 -1.77
N GLY A 132 2.52 11.64 -2.90
CA GLY A 132 1.27 11.36 -3.59
C GLY A 132 0.76 9.92 -3.43
N THR A 133 1.57 9.00 -2.89
CA THR A 133 1.20 7.59 -2.62
C THR A 133 0.02 7.49 -1.66
N PHE A 134 0.04 8.30 -0.60
CA PHE A 134 -1.03 8.34 0.40
C PHE A 134 -1.89 9.60 0.25
N GLY A 135 -3.14 9.48 0.67
CA GLY A 135 -4.09 10.58 0.70
C GLY A 135 -4.98 10.54 1.92
N VAL A 136 -5.64 11.65 2.20
CA VAL A 136 -6.53 11.83 3.35
C VAL A 136 -7.91 12.26 2.85
N PHE A 137 -8.96 11.58 3.31
CA PHE A 137 -10.34 11.98 3.05
C PHE A 137 -10.73 13.23 3.83
N SER A 138 -11.88 13.82 3.49
CA SER A 138 -12.45 14.95 4.21
C SER A 138 -12.74 14.65 5.69
N ASN A 139 -12.98 13.39 6.04
CA ASN A 139 -13.21 12.92 7.40
C ASN A 139 -11.91 12.62 8.20
N GLY A 140 -10.73 12.88 7.61
CA GLY A 140 -9.43 12.74 8.29
C GLY A 140 -8.78 11.36 8.20
N HIS A 141 -9.42 10.38 7.57
CA HIS A 141 -8.82 9.06 7.42
C HIS A 141 -7.79 9.01 6.28
N LEU A 142 -6.66 8.35 6.54
CA LEU A 142 -5.56 8.11 5.61
C LEU A 142 -5.75 6.81 4.83
N PHE A 143 -5.48 6.86 3.53
CA PHE A 143 -5.62 5.75 2.58
C PHE A 143 -4.47 5.72 1.58
N ILE A 144 -4.30 4.60 0.89
CA ILE A 144 -3.41 4.45 -0.25
C ILE A 144 -4.11 5.06 -1.47
N ARG A 145 -3.67 6.25 -1.86
CA ARG A 145 -4.22 7.02 -2.97
C ARG A 145 -3.70 6.52 -4.32
N ASP A 146 -2.41 6.22 -4.40
CA ASP A 146 -1.77 5.64 -5.57
C ASP A 146 -1.34 4.21 -5.27
N ALA A 147 -1.92 3.28 -6.01
CA ALA A 147 -1.68 1.84 -5.87
C ALA A 147 -0.84 1.29 -7.03
N SER A 148 -0.41 2.14 -7.97
CA SER A 148 0.33 1.71 -9.17
C SER A 148 1.70 1.10 -8.84
N THR A 149 2.27 1.44 -7.68
CA THR A 149 3.56 0.92 -7.20
C THR A 149 3.41 -0.28 -6.25
N LEU A 150 2.18 -0.75 -5.98
CA LEU A 150 1.95 -1.89 -5.10
C LEU A 150 2.18 -3.22 -5.80
N GLY A 151 3.04 -4.02 -5.20
CA GLY A 151 3.15 -5.45 -5.45
C GLY A 151 2.44 -6.29 -4.40
N ILE A 152 2.12 -7.53 -4.78
CA ILE A 152 1.43 -8.50 -3.94
C ILE A 152 2.22 -9.81 -3.95
N ILE A 153 2.40 -10.41 -2.78
CA ILE A 153 2.89 -11.77 -2.59
C ILE A 153 1.81 -12.54 -1.83
N ASP A 154 1.44 -13.71 -2.33
CA ASP A 154 0.55 -14.62 -1.61
C ASP A 154 1.34 -15.45 -0.60
N LYS A 155 1.01 -15.31 0.70
CA LYS A 155 1.68 -16.07 1.77
C LYS A 155 1.08 -17.47 1.97
N GLU A 156 -0.14 -17.73 1.49
CA GLU A 156 -0.86 -18.99 1.71
C GLU A 156 -0.52 -20.04 0.66
N GLU A 157 -0.42 -19.64 -0.60
CA GLU A 157 0.01 -20.55 -1.68
C GLU A 157 1.53 -20.82 -1.62
N GLY A 158 2.23 -20.13 -0.71
CA GLY A 158 3.68 -20.08 -0.60
C GLY A 158 4.31 -19.43 -1.83
N SER A 159 5.56 -18.98 -1.71
CA SER A 159 6.41 -18.85 -2.89
C SER A 159 6.52 -20.26 -3.48
N GLN A 160 5.61 -20.66 -4.38
CA GLN A 160 5.78 -21.92 -5.09
C GLN A 160 7.19 -21.86 -5.68
N LEU A 161 8.05 -22.78 -5.23
CA LEU A 161 9.32 -23.06 -5.85
C LEU A 161 8.98 -23.56 -7.25
N ILE A 162 8.78 -22.62 -8.17
CA ILE A 162 8.73 -22.90 -9.59
C ILE A 162 10.08 -23.57 -9.87
N ASP A 163 10.00 -24.83 -10.30
CA ASP A 163 11.12 -25.73 -10.55
C ASP A 163 12.31 -24.97 -11.15
N GLY A 164 13.50 -25.14 -10.54
CA GLY A 164 14.67 -24.26 -10.65
C GLY A 164 15.39 -24.25 -12.01
N GLN A 165 14.67 -24.46 -13.11
CA GLN A 165 15.20 -24.58 -14.47
C GLN A 165 14.73 -23.49 -15.45
N GLN A 166 13.83 -22.58 -15.05
CA GLN A 166 13.38 -21.48 -15.93
C GLN A 166 13.77 -20.11 -15.37
N GLU A 167 14.57 -19.38 -16.16
CA GLU A 167 14.70 -17.92 -16.03
C GLU A 167 13.30 -17.30 -16.23
N TYR A 168 12.56 -17.12 -15.13
CA TYR A 168 11.27 -16.47 -15.18
C TYR A 168 11.51 -15.04 -15.63
N LYS A 169 10.81 -14.59 -16.67
CA LYS A 169 10.78 -13.19 -17.09
C LYS A 169 9.48 -12.59 -16.57
N ASP A 170 9.48 -11.30 -16.24
CA ASP A 170 8.23 -10.60 -15.91
C ASP A 170 7.22 -10.80 -17.07
N ILE A 171 5.95 -11.10 -16.75
CA ILE A 171 4.92 -11.50 -17.73
C ILE A 171 4.70 -10.43 -18.83
N PHE A 172 5.04 -9.17 -18.53
CA PHE A 172 4.93 -8.04 -19.45
C PHE A 172 6.29 -7.55 -19.96
N SER A 173 7.41 -8.13 -19.52
CA SER A 173 8.75 -7.77 -20.02
C SER A 173 8.84 -7.88 -21.54
N CYS A 174 8.13 -8.84 -22.14
CA CYS A 174 8.08 -9.05 -23.58
C CYS A 174 7.06 -8.21 -24.33
N LEU A 175 6.34 -7.32 -23.66
CA LEU A 175 5.65 -6.21 -24.33
C LEU A 175 6.65 -5.14 -24.81
N THR A 176 7.92 -5.21 -24.38
CA THR A 176 9.01 -4.39 -24.88
C THR A 176 9.95 -5.21 -25.76
N VAL A 177 10.62 -4.54 -26.70
CA VAL A 177 11.37 -5.17 -27.81
C VAL A 177 12.49 -6.12 -27.36
N ASP A 178 13.02 -5.95 -26.14
CA ASP A 178 14.23 -6.65 -25.71
C ASP A 178 14.02 -7.71 -24.61
N CYS A 179 12.84 -7.85 -23.99
CA CYS A 179 12.55 -8.84 -22.92
C CYS A 179 13.68 -8.97 -21.85
N GLN A 180 14.38 -7.88 -21.52
CA GLN A 180 15.66 -7.90 -20.78
C GLN A 180 15.52 -7.54 -19.30
N SER A 181 14.31 -7.36 -18.77
CA SER A 181 14.15 -7.00 -17.35
C SER A 181 14.55 -8.19 -16.46
N PRO A 182 15.59 -8.07 -15.62
CA PRO A 182 15.96 -9.14 -14.71
C PRO A 182 14.80 -9.39 -13.75
N PHE A 183 14.37 -10.64 -13.65
CA PHE A 183 13.37 -11.04 -12.67
C PHE A 183 14.00 -11.04 -11.29
N VAL A 184 13.46 -10.21 -10.41
CA VAL A 184 13.92 -10.17 -9.03
C VAL A 184 13.03 -11.12 -8.22
N PRO A 185 13.60 -12.16 -7.58
CA PRO A 185 12.82 -13.18 -6.88
C PRO A 185 11.86 -12.61 -5.83
N CYS A 186 10.74 -13.29 -5.61
CA CYS A 186 9.74 -12.89 -4.60
C CYS A 186 10.32 -12.90 -3.18
N ASP A 187 11.18 -13.88 -2.89
CA ASP A 187 11.82 -14.05 -1.58
C ASP A 187 12.84 -12.95 -1.24
N SER A 188 13.23 -12.14 -2.23
CA SER A 188 14.08 -10.97 -1.99
C SER A 188 13.35 -9.84 -1.26
N ILE A 189 12.01 -9.84 -1.30
CA ILE A 189 11.17 -8.79 -0.75
C ILE A 189 10.85 -9.10 0.70
N ARG A 190 11.53 -8.39 1.61
CA ARG A 190 11.33 -8.55 3.05
C ARG A 190 10.05 -7.84 3.50
N GLU A 191 9.39 -8.36 4.53
CA GLU A 191 8.16 -7.75 5.08
C GLU A 191 8.34 -6.29 5.53
N LYS A 192 9.54 -5.95 6.02
CA LYS A 192 9.91 -4.60 6.45
C LYS A 192 10.17 -3.61 5.31
N HIS A 193 10.10 -4.03 4.04
CA HIS A 193 10.50 -3.22 2.88
C HIS A 193 9.71 -1.91 2.78
N SER A 194 8.38 -1.99 2.72
CA SER A 194 7.49 -0.83 2.68
C SER A 194 7.65 0.08 3.88
N LEU A 195 7.84 -0.51 5.06
CA LEU A 195 8.01 0.25 6.30
C LEU A 195 9.26 1.12 6.24
N VAL A 196 10.38 0.54 5.81
CA VAL A 196 11.65 1.26 5.69
C VAL A 196 11.55 2.41 4.70
N MET A 197 10.90 2.21 3.53
CA MET A 197 10.65 3.29 2.57
C MET A 197 9.85 4.43 3.20
N VAL A 198 8.76 4.12 3.90
CA VAL A 198 7.93 5.13 4.57
C VAL A 198 8.70 5.89 5.66
N CYS A 199 9.54 5.20 6.41
CA CYS A 199 10.41 5.80 7.43
C CYS A 199 11.50 6.70 6.84
N GLN A 200 11.97 6.41 5.64
CA GLN A 200 12.95 7.25 4.93
C GLN A 200 12.28 8.46 4.28
N ASP A 201 11.17 8.25 3.57
CA ASP A 201 10.66 9.22 2.60
C ASP A 201 9.47 10.05 3.06
N LEU A 202 8.66 9.55 4.01
CA LEU A 202 7.39 10.18 4.40
C LEU A 202 7.34 10.64 5.85
N LEU A 203 7.65 9.76 6.80
CA LEU A 203 7.51 10.09 8.22
C LEU A 203 8.38 11.28 8.66
N PRO A 204 9.64 11.43 8.20
CA PRO A 204 10.43 12.61 8.53
C PRO A 204 9.78 13.91 8.04
N LYS A 205 9.18 13.91 6.85
CA LYS A 205 8.48 15.09 6.30
C LYS A 205 7.23 15.45 7.10
N LEU A 206 6.60 14.46 7.74
CA LEU A 206 5.41 14.65 8.53
C LEU A 206 5.72 15.09 9.97
N LEU A 207 6.79 14.55 10.58
CA LEU A 207 7.06 14.64 12.02
C LEU A 207 8.24 15.55 12.42
N ALA A 208 9.17 15.86 11.51
CA ALA A 208 10.37 16.63 11.86
C ALA A 208 10.01 18.03 12.36
N GLY A 209 10.56 18.38 13.53
CA GLY A 209 10.40 19.70 14.16
C GLY A 209 8.97 20.06 14.57
N LYS A 210 8.05 19.08 14.66
CA LYS A 210 6.65 19.29 15.04
C LYS A 210 6.45 19.33 16.56
N PHE A 211 7.33 18.69 17.32
CA PHE A 211 7.18 18.52 18.75
C PHE A 211 8.31 19.26 19.49
N LEU A 212 8.08 19.57 20.76
CA LEU A 212 9.11 20.15 21.63
C LEU A 212 10.05 19.04 22.13
N ALA A 213 11.29 19.41 22.46
CA ALA A 213 12.18 18.53 23.21
C ALA A 213 11.60 18.23 24.61
N PRO A 214 11.76 17.01 25.15
CA PRO A 214 12.57 15.89 24.62
C PRO A 214 11.80 14.93 23.69
N VAL A 215 10.53 15.22 23.38
CA VAL A 215 9.68 14.33 22.57
C VAL A 215 10.19 14.23 21.14
N GLN A 216 10.55 15.36 20.53
CA GLN A 216 11.10 15.37 19.16
C GLN A 216 12.37 14.53 19.02
N GLU A 217 13.30 14.63 19.96
CA GLU A 217 14.57 13.90 19.93
C GLU A 217 14.34 12.37 19.97
N ARG A 218 13.36 11.93 20.76
CA ARG A 218 12.95 10.51 20.79
C ARG A 218 12.33 10.08 19.47
N ILE A 219 11.43 10.89 18.91
CA ILE A 219 10.81 10.63 17.60
C ILE A 219 11.90 10.47 16.52
N ASP A 220 12.84 11.41 16.46
CA ASP A 220 13.91 11.41 15.46
C ASP A 220 14.82 10.18 15.61
N THR A 221 15.09 9.75 16.84
CA THR A 221 15.85 8.52 17.14
C THR A 221 15.16 7.28 16.58
N PHE A 222 13.85 7.11 16.84
CA PHE A 222 13.10 5.95 16.34
C PHE A 222 12.91 5.97 14.82
N LEU A 223 12.73 7.15 14.22
CA LEU A 223 12.68 7.30 12.76
C LEU A 223 14.01 6.88 12.12
N HIS A 224 15.14 7.28 12.71
CA HIS A 224 16.46 6.87 12.25
C HIS A 224 16.63 5.35 12.31
N HIS A 225 16.30 4.71 13.44
CA HIS A 225 16.38 3.26 13.56
C HIS A 225 15.47 2.53 12.55
N CYS A 226 14.25 3.02 12.33
CA CYS A 226 13.36 2.43 11.33
C CYS A 226 13.94 2.53 9.90
N ALA A 227 14.48 3.70 9.53
CA ALA A 227 15.05 3.95 8.21
C ALA A 227 16.27 3.08 7.89
N HIS A 228 17.02 2.62 8.91
CA HIS A 228 18.21 1.78 8.74
C HIS A 228 17.99 0.30 9.06
N GLY A 229 16.79 -0.08 9.51
CA GLY A 229 16.46 -1.41 10.00
C GLY A 229 16.47 -2.54 8.96
N LEU A 230 16.97 -2.34 7.73
CA LEU A 230 17.19 -3.44 6.77
C LEU A 230 18.34 -4.36 7.20
N GLY A 231 19.35 -3.84 7.92
CA GLY A 231 20.60 -4.53 8.26
C GLY A 231 20.71 -5.14 9.67
N ASP A 232 20.02 -4.61 10.69
CA ASP A 232 20.22 -5.01 12.10
C ASP A 232 19.05 -5.81 12.71
N ASN A 233 19.38 -6.55 13.79
CA ASN A 233 18.48 -7.39 14.58
C ASN A 233 17.51 -6.59 15.48
N HIS A 234 17.75 -5.30 15.73
CA HIS A 234 16.70 -4.43 16.27
C HIS A 234 15.73 -4.13 15.15
N SER A 235 14.57 -4.77 15.21
CA SER A 235 13.65 -4.78 14.08
C SER A 235 13.11 -3.38 13.83
N ALA A 236 13.06 -2.93 12.56
CA ALA A 236 12.35 -1.70 12.19
C ALA A 236 10.93 -1.67 12.80
N ASN A 237 10.32 -2.84 12.97
CA ASN A 237 9.03 -3.01 13.63
C ASN A 237 9.03 -2.59 15.12
N GLU A 238 10.07 -2.93 15.90
CA GLU A 238 10.20 -2.49 17.30
C GLU A 238 10.31 -0.97 17.41
N ALA A 239 11.21 -0.36 16.63
CA ALA A 239 11.37 1.09 16.62
C ALA A 239 10.05 1.81 16.30
N MET A 240 9.25 1.21 15.43
CA MET A 240 7.96 1.75 15.04
C MET A 240 6.84 1.49 16.04
N ALA A 241 6.90 0.38 16.79
CA ALA A 241 6.01 0.17 17.93
C ALA A 241 6.26 1.23 19.00
N GLU A 242 7.52 1.51 19.33
CA GLU A 242 7.90 2.56 20.28
C GLU A 242 7.51 3.96 19.78
N LEU A 243 7.72 4.26 18.49
CA LEU A 243 7.27 5.52 17.91
C LEU A 243 5.74 5.65 18.01
N ALA A 244 4.99 4.58 17.74
CA ALA A 244 3.54 4.59 17.86
C ALA A 244 3.10 4.87 19.31
N GLU A 245 3.75 4.29 20.32
CA GLU A 245 3.46 4.59 21.72
C GLU A 245 3.73 6.05 22.09
N ILE A 246 4.78 6.67 21.53
CA ILE A 246 5.05 8.11 21.73
C ILE A 246 3.98 8.97 21.07
N LEU A 247 3.55 8.63 19.85
CA LEU A 247 2.60 9.43 19.08
C LEU A 247 1.16 9.30 19.58
N LYS A 248 0.77 8.15 20.15
CA LYS A 248 -0.59 7.90 20.65
C LYS A 248 -1.14 9.04 21.51
N PRO A 249 -0.50 9.43 22.63
CA PRO A 249 -0.99 10.50 23.50
C PRO A 249 -0.96 11.88 22.86
N LEU A 250 -0.27 12.06 21.73
CA LEU A 250 -0.17 13.35 21.02
C LEU A 250 -1.33 13.57 20.04
N ARG A 251 -2.24 12.60 19.89
CA ARG A 251 -3.47 12.76 19.10
C ARG A 251 -4.47 13.66 19.83
N SER A 252 -5.20 14.46 19.07
CA SER A 252 -6.32 15.25 19.60
C SER A 252 -7.61 14.42 19.70
N CYS A 253 -8.49 14.72 20.66
CA CYS A 253 -9.84 14.16 20.75
C CYS A 253 -10.94 15.12 20.29
N ASP A 254 -10.62 16.02 19.35
CA ASP A 254 -11.59 16.93 18.74
C ASP A 254 -12.66 16.16 17.94
N SER A 255 -13.91 16.61 18.06
CA SER A 255 -15.08 16.20 17.27
C SER A 255 -14.86 16.04 15.76
N ARG A 256 -13.93 16.82 15.18
CA ARG A 256 -13.53 16.71 13.76
C ARG A 256 -12.91 15.35 13.41
N PHE A 257 -12.48 14.58 14.40
CA PHE A 257 -11.89 13.26 14.27
C PHE A 257 -12.78 12.20 14.93
N ALA A 258 -14.07 12.23 14.59
CA ALA A 258 -15.10 11.36 15.19
C ALA A 258 -14.76 9.85 15.14
N TYR A 259 -13.95 9.41 14.17
CA TYR A 259 -13.47 8.03 14.07
C TYR A 259 -12.56 7.59 15.23
N ARG A 260 -12.09 8.52 16.07
CA ARG A 260 -11.27 8.24 17.26
C ARG A 260 -12.11 7.85 18.48
N TYR A 261 -13.43 7.90 18.42
CA TYR A 261 -14.29 7.39 19.48
C TYR A 261 -14.51 5.88 19.27
N PRO A 262 -14.16 5.02 20.26
CA PRO A 262 -14.23 5.30 21.69
C PRO A 262 -12.89 5.49 22.43
N ASP A 263 -11.72 5.45 21.77
CA ASP A 263 -10.41 5.67 22.40
C ASP A 263 -10.38 6.97 23.21
N CYS A 264 -11.00 8.01 22.67
CA CYS A 264 -11.16 9.32 23.31
C CYS A 264 -12.16 9.36 24.47
N ARG A 265 -13.01 8.33 24.64
CA ARG A 265 -14.04 8.27 25.70
C ARG A 265 -13.57 7.53 26.96
N TYR A 266 -12.58 6.63 26.83
CA TYR A 266 -12.18 5.71 27.90
C TYR A 266 -10.71 5.82 28.31
N SER A 267 -9.94 6.77 27.75
CA SER A 267 -8.56 6.96 28.14
C SER A 267 -8.44 8.08 29.18
N ASP A 268 -8.16 7.71 30.43
CA ASP A 268 -7.87 8.63 31.56
C ASP A 268 -6.61 9.50 31.38
N LYS A 269 -5.99 9.46 30.19
CA LYS A 269 -4.78 10.19 29.79
C LYS A 269 -5.01 11.30 28.75
N TYR A 270 -6.26 11.61 28.38
CA TYR A 270 -6.62 12.77 27.55
C TYR A 270 -7.54 13.73 28.28
#